data_AF-A0A6G0V2H1-F1
#
_entry.id   AF-A0A6G0V2H1-F1
#
_cell.length_a   1.000
_cell.length_b   1.000
_cell.length_c   1.000
_cell.angle_alpha   90.00
_cell.angle_beta   90.00
_cell.angle_gamma   90.00
#
_symmetry.space_group_name_H-M   'P 1'
#
loop_
_entity.id
_entity.type
_entity.pdbx_description
1 polymer ?
#
loop_
_entity_poly.entity_id
_entity_poly.type
_entity_poly.pdbx_seq_one_letter_code
_entity_poly.pdbx_strand_id
1 'polypeptide(L)'
;MASNVTLNTLIIVPPDYVPDAIWNLSGCIWGWIPNIFILVVGICGNVKGRFKYAIIGMSACQLYATITQTILYITYIYVELHQVQMTVLTCSVPRRIFQQTMNVALLSLLMISLDRYLAILWSKHLTKTSLVFIFLLPAFYAHGIYNTLTLIPMQLGTSDMCGPCIKMPEAISYYLEPIPPICLALAIIINIRILWFLFRYDKNRKSKNTAAVYTKKELQDMKQAMIGVMLQACIPMLFNMPQVINLAMYNVEAQLRMSKDAWRVINGLNYFTLFLNPCVTLLFVKQFRIAALSFIGKHEVSSTVEASVRSAAKSKIQSVMVFSTTTTSATSRF
;
A
#
# COMPACT_ATOMS: atom_id res chain seq x y z
N MET A 1 -38.07 16.76 1.02
CA MET A 1 -38.34 16.03 2.28
C MET A 1 -37.12 16.14 3.18
N ALA A 2 -37.10 17.06 4.15
CA ALA A 2 -36.28 17.02 5.39
C ALA A 2 -36.32 18.37 6.14
N SER A 3 -37.50 18.97 6.38
CA SER A 3 -37.57 20.26 7.10
C SER A 3 -37.24 20.16 8.60
N ASN A 4 -37.16 18.95 9.18
CA ASN A 4 -37.04 18.77 10.65
C ASN A 4 -35.91 17.83 11.10
N VAL A 5 -34.94 17.47 10.24
CA VAL A 5 -33.82 16.62 10.67
C VAL A 5 -32.72 17.46 11.30
N THR A 6 -32.30 17.11 12.51
CA THR A 6 -31.21 17.77 13.26
C THR A 6 -30.10 16.76 13.57
N LEU A 7 -28.96 17.24 14.08
CA LEU A 7 -27.84 16.37 14.48
C LEU A 7 -28.19 15.40 15.61
N ASN A 8 -29.18 15.75 16.44
CA ASN A 8 -29.66 14.96 17.58
C ASN A 8 -30.83 14.04 17.19
N THR A 9 -31.32 14.10 15.95
CA THR A 9 -32.38 13.21 15.48
C THR A 9 -31.89 11.76 15.58
N LEU A 10 -32.68 10.92 16.26
CA LEU A 10 -32.45 9.49 16.37
C LEU A 10 -32.77 8.84 15.03
N ILE A 11 -31.87 7.97 14.60
CA ILE A 11 -31.94 7.20 13.37
C ILE A 11 -31.61 5.73 13.69
N ILE A 12 -32.19 4.86 12.88
CA ILE A 12 -31.88 3.43 12.86
C ILE A 12 -31.13 3.19 11.55
N VAL A 13 -30.07 2.40 11.60
CA VAL A 13 -29.35 1.96 10.39
C VAL A 13 -30.37 1.23 9.50
N PRO A 14 -30.39 1.44 8.19
CA PRO A 14 -31.41 0.79 7.38
C PRO A 14 -31.00 -0.69 7.18
N PRO A 15 -31.93 -1.66 7.31
CA PRO A 15 -31.62 -3.10 7.24
C PRO A 15 -31.05 -3.51 5.88
N ASP A 16 -31.39 -2.74 4.84
CA ASP A 16 -30.91 -2.94 3.49
C ASP A 16 -29.40 -2.63 3.34
N TYR A 17 -28.75 -2.02 4.34
CA TYR A 17 -27.31 -1.76 4.37
C TYR A 17 -26.48 -2.94 4.89
N VAL A 18 -27.07 -3.89 5.63
CA VAL A 18 -26.34 -5.05 6.19
C VAL A 18 -25.60 -5.87 5.13
N PRO A 19 -26.19 -6.20 3.96
CA PRO A 19 -25.47 -6.92 2.91
C PRO A 19 -24.24 -6.16 2.39
N ASP A 20 -24.35 -4.83 2.27
CA ASP A 20 -23.25 -3.96 1.86
C ASP A 20 -22.14 -3.92 2.92
N ALA A 21 -22.50 -3.87 4.21
CA ALA A 21 -21.54 -3.93 5.31
C ALA A 21 -20.81 -5.28 5.38
N ILE A 22 -21.53 -6.40 5.25
CA ILE A 22 -20.93 -7.75 5.23
C ILE A 22 -19.96 -7.90 4.04
N TRP A 23 -20.38 -7.43 2.86
CA TRP A 23 -19.53 -7.51 1.67
C TRP A 23 -18.24 -6.71 1.84
N ASN A 24 -18.33 -5.46 2.31
CA ASN A 24 -17.15 -4.63 2.56
C ASN A 24 -16.28 -5.18 3.69
N LEU A 25 -16.89 -5.70 4.77
CA LEU A 25 -16.19 -6.35 5.86
C LEU A 25 -15.37 -7.55 5.36
N SER A 26 -15.95 -8.35 4.45
CA SER A 26 -15.26 -9.48 3.84
C SER A 26 -14.02 -9.03 3.06
N GLY A 27 -14.11 -7.90 2.33
CA GLY A 27 -12.95 -7.33 1.63
C GLY A 27 -11.87 -6.82 2.59
N CYS A 28 -12.26 -6.19 3.70
CA CYS A 28 -11.33 -5.65 4.69
C CYS A 28 -10.62 -6.76 5.47
N ILE A 29 -11.34 -7.76 6.00
CA ILE A 29 -10.77 -8.72 6.96
C ILE A 29 -9.60 -9.52 6.37
N TRP A 30 -9.64 -9.81 5.07
CA TRP A 30 -8.52 -10.48 4.39
C TRP A 30 -7.22 -9.67 4.42
N GLY A 31 -7.29 -8.34 4.48
CA GLY A 31 -6.13 -7.46 4.56
C GLY A 31 -5.33 -7.56 5.87
N TRP A 32 -5.91 -8.09 6.95
CA TRP A 32 -5.25 -8.15 8.26
C TRP A 32 -4.00 -9.02 8.23
N ILE A 33 -4.17 -10.27 7.82
CA ILE A 33 -3.13 -11.31 7.87
C ILE A 33 -1.88 -10.89 7.08
N PRO A 34 -1.95 -10.55 5.77
CA PRO A 34 -0.75 -10.28 5.00
C PRO A 34 -0.09 -8.95 5.39
N ASN A 35 -0.82 -7.93 5.85
CA ASN A 35 -0.21 -6.69 6.32
C ASN A 35 0.51 -6.87 7.66
N ILE A 36 -0.10 -7.56 8.63
CA ILE A 36 0.56 -7.92 9.89
C ILE A 36 1.81 -8.76 9.58
N PHE A 37 1.69 -9.75 8.70
CA PHE A 37 2.81 -10.59 8.32
C PHE A 37 3.97 -9.80 7.70
N ILE A 38 3.70 -8.89 6.74
CA ILE A 38 4.74 -8.02 6.18
C ILE A 38 5.38 -7.13 7.25
N LEU A 39 4.60 -6.59 8.19
CA LEU A 39 5.13 -5.77 9.28
C LEU A 39 6.03 -6.58 10.21
N VAL A 40 5.62 -7.79 10.60
CA VAL A 40 6.42 -8.69 11.44
C VAL A 40 7.71 -9.11 10.73
N VAL A 41 7.63 -9.55 9.48
CA VAL A 41 8.80 -9.93 8.67
C VAL A 41 9.71 -8.71 8.44
N GLY A 42 9.12 -7.53 8.22
CA GLY A 42 9.85 -6.29 8.08
C GLY A 42 10.59 -5.92 9.36
N ILE A 43 9.92 -5.85 10.50
CA ILE A 43 10.48 -5.36 11.76
C ILE A 43 11.43 -6.39 12.37
N CYS A 44 10.94 -7.62 12.56
CA CYS A 44 11.65 -8.68 13.27
C CYS A 44 12.58 -9.49 12.36
N GLY A 45 12.31 -9.54 11.05
CA GLY A 45 13.11 -10.30 10.11
C GLY A 45 14.41 -9.59 9.68
N ASN A 46 15.38 -10.38 9.24
CA ASN A 46 16.66 -9.91 8.68
C ASN A 46 16.52 -9.42 7.24
N VAL A 47 15.51 -8.59 6.95
CA VAL A 47 15.31 -7.97 5.64
C VAL A 47 16.45 -6.97 5.42
N LYS A 48 17.44 -7.32 4.62
CA LYS A 48 18.50 -6.41 4.17
C LYS A 48 18.06 -5.76 2.86
N GLY A 49 17.58 -4.52 2.96
CA GLY A 49 16.95 -3.85 1.84
C GLY A 49 16.94 -2.35 1.96
N ARG A 50 17.37 -1.66 0.89
CA ARG A 50 17.31 -0.19 0.79
C ARG A 50 15.89 0.34 1.03
N PHE A 51 14.89 -0.45 0.69
CA PHE A 51 13.49 -0.03 0.68
C PHE A 51 12.63 -0.69 1.75
N LYS A 52 13.28 -1.31 2.73
CA LYS A 52 12.64 -1.98 3.87
C LYS A 52 11.63 -1.06 4.57
N TYR A 53 12.09 0.14 4.95
CA TYR A 53 11.29 1.06 5.76
C TYR A 53 10.12 1.67 4.98
N ALA A 54 10.26 1.90 3.67
CA ALA A 54 9.15 2.37 2.85
C ALA A 54 8.04 1.31 2.71
N ILE A 55 8.41 0.03 2.58
CA ILE A 55 7.44 -1.07 2.56
C ILE A 55 6.75 -1.22 3.92
N ILE A 56 7.49 -1.12 5.02
CA ILE A 56 6.92 -1.14 6.38
C ILE A 56 5.93 0.03 6.55
N GLY A 57 6.30 1.24 6.16
CA GLY A 57 5.42 2.41 6.24
C GLY A 57 4.13 2.23 5.44
N MET A 58 4.24 1.77 4.19
CA MET A 58 3.08 1.47 3.35
C MET A 58 2.17 0.40 3.98
N SER A 59 2.74 -0.71 4.46
CA SER A 59 1.96 -1.76 5.12
C SER A 59 1.35 -1.32 6.45
N ALA A 60 1.97 -0.39 7.18
CA ALA A 60 1.39 0.20 8.38
C ALA A 60 0.17 1.07 8.03
N CYS A 61 0.25 1.90 6.97
CA CYS A 61 -0.90 2.67 6.48
C CYS A 61 -2.04 1.75 6.01
N GLN A 62 -1.73 0.64 5.33
CA GLN A 62 -2.73 -0.33 4.89
C GLN A 62 -3.36 -1.09 6.06
N LEU A 63 -2.56 -1.51 7.04
CA LEU A 63 -3.08 -2.14 8.25
C LEU A 63 -3.99 -1.18 9.03
N TYR A 64 -3.57 0.08 9.17
CA TYR A 64 -4.38 1.13 9.79
C TYR A 64 -5.74 1.26 9.11
N ALA A 65 -5.76 1.36 7.77
CA ALA A 65 -7.00 1.40 7.01
C ALA A 65 -7.85 0.14 7.24
N THR A 66 -7.23 -1.03 7.18
CA THR A 66 -7.92 -2.31 7.30
C THR A 66 -8.60 -2.46 8.66
N ILE A 67 -7.88 -2.15 9.75
CA ILE A 67 -8.42 -2.26 11.11
C ILE A 67 -9.60 -1.31 11.31
N THR A 68 -9.46 -0.03 10.93
CA THR A 68 -10.54 0.94 11.19
C THR A 68 -11.77 0.68 10.33
N GLN A 69 -11.61 0.20 9.09
CA GLN A 69 -12.74 -0.17 8.24
C GLN A 69 -13.43 -1.43 8.78
N THR A 70 -12.68 -2.42 9.26
CA THR A 70 -13.25 -3.57 9.96
C THR A 70 -14.06 -3.14 11.19
N ILE A 71 -13.52 -2.24 12.03
CA ILE A 71 -14.25 -1.69 13.18
C ILE A 71 -15.52 -0.98 12.74
N LEU A 72 -15.44 -0.14 11.70
CA LEU A 72 -16.59 0.56 11.13
C LEU A 72 -17.70 -0.43 10.77
N TYR A 73 -17.42 -1.40 9.91
CA TYR A 73 -18.44 -2.33 9.41
C TYR A 73 -18.99 -3.24 10.50
N ILE A 74 -18.17 -3.73 11.43
CA ILE A 74 -18.64 -4.50 12.59
C ILE A 74 -19.59 -3.65 13.44
N THR A 75 -19.25 -2.37 13.67
CA THR A 75 -20.10 -1.46 14.45
C THR A 75 -21.47 -1.29 13.80
N TYR A 76 -21.52 -1.07 12.49
CA TYR A 76 -22.80 -0.90 11.78
C TYR A 76 -23.64 -2.19 11.73
N ILE A 77 -23.00 -3.35 11.57
CA ILE A 77 -23.70 -4.65 11.65
C ILE A 77 -24.26 -4.84 13.07
N TYR A 78 -23.46 -4.57 14.10
CA TYR A 78 -23.88 -4.70 15.50
C TYR A 78 -25.05 -3.76 15.83
N VAL A 79 -24.93 -2.48 15.47
CA VAL A 79 -25.99 -1.47 15.68
C VAL A 79 -27.30 -1.93 15.06
N GLU A 80 -27.25 -2.48 13.85
CA GLU A 80 -28.46 -2.93 13.16
C GLU A 80 -29.05 -4.21 13.78
N LEU A 81 -28.21 -5.21 14.08
CA LEU A 81 -28.67 -6.46 14.72
C LEU A 81 -29.33 -6.22 16.08
N HIS A 82 -28.87 -5.22 16.83
CA HIS A 82 -29.40 -4.88 18.15
C HIS A 82 -30.39 -3.71 18.13
N GLN A 83 -30.73 -3.18 16.94
CA GLN A 83 -31.64 -2.04 16.78
C GLN A 83 -31.26 -0.83 17.66
N VAL A 84 -29.95 -0.60 17.79
CA VAL A 84 -29.41 0.50 18.61
C VAL A 84 -29.70 1.81 17.89
N GLN A 85 -30.48 2.69 18.53
CA GLN A 85 -30.74 4.01 17.99
C GLN A 85 -29.47 4.87 18.10
N MET A 86 -29.04 5.45 16.99
CA MET A 86 -27.93 6.39 16.93
C MET A 86 -28.46 7.79 16.62
N THR A 87 -27.80 8.83 17.11
CA THR A 87 -28.03 10.19 16.56
C THR A 87 -27.34 10.34 15.20
N VAL A 88 -27.83 11.26 14.35
CA VAL A 88 -27.18 11.63 13.09
C VAL A 88 -25.70 11.96 13.30
N LEU A 89 -25.35 12.66 14.40
CA LEU A 89 -23.97 12.98 14.75
C LEU A 89 -23.14 11.72 15.04
N THR A 90 -23.63 10.85 15.93
CA THR A 90 -22.93 9.61 16.33
C THR A 90 -22.80 8.61 15.19
N CYS A 91 -23.69 8.65 14.19
CA CYS A 91 -23.55 7.85 12.98
C CYS A 91 -22.53 8.49 12.01
N SER A 92 -22.62 9.81 11.81
CA SER A 92 -21.83 10.50 10.78
C SER A 92 -20.36 10.64 11.14
N VAL A 93 -20.02 11.01 12.38
CA VAL A 93 -18.64 11.35 12.77
C VAL A 93 -17.71 10.13 12.71
N PRO A 94 -18.01 8.98 13.37
CA PRO A 94 -17.16 7.80 13.30
C PRO A 94 -17.02 7.29 11.88
N ARG A 95 -18.11 7.31 11.11
CA ARG A 95 -18.09 6.95 9.69
C ARG A 95 -17.09 7.80 8.92
N ARG A 96 -17.16 9.14 9.01
CA ARG A 96 -16.23 10.00 8.27
C ARG A 96 -14.79 9.74 8.68
N ILE A 97 -14.52 9.68 9.99
CA ILE A 97 -13.17 9.42 10.52
C ILE A 97 -12.63 8.09 10.00
N PHE A 98 -13.39 7.00 10.11
CA PHE A 98 -12.92 5.67 9.71
C PHE A 98 -12.88 5.50 8.20
N GLN A 99 -13.82 6.07 7.43
CA GLN A 99 -13.79 6.00 5.97
C GLN A 99 -12.55 6.68 5.38
N GLN A 100 -12.09 7.78 5.99
CA GLN A 100 -10.90 8.49 5.51
C GLN A 100 -9.58 7.73 5.67
N THR A 101 -9.53 6.67 6.47
CA THR A 101 -8.29 5.86 6.56
C THR A 101 -7.96 5.16 5.25
N MET A 102 -8.94 4.92 4.39
CA MET A 102 -8.70 4.37 3.05
C MET A 102 -7.82 5.32 2.23
N ASN A 103 -8.02 6.64 2.35
CA ASN A 103 -7.18 7.63 1.69
C ASN A 103 -5.74 7.57 2.19
N VAL A 104 -5.52 7.30 3.49
CA VAL A 104 -4.17 7.10 4.05
C VAL A 104 -3.46 5.94 3.34
N ALA A 105 -4.13 4.81 3.15
CA ALA A 105 -3.57 3.66 2.44
C ALA A 105 -3.27 3.97 0.97
N LEU A 106 -4.19 4.64 0.26
CA LEU A 106 -4.00 4.98 -1.15
C LEU A 106 -2.88 5.99 -1.39
N LEU A 107 -2.83 7.06 -0.59
CA LEU A 107 -1.79 8.10 -0.67
C LEU A 107 -0.40 7.54 -0.33
N SER A 108 -0.32 6.52 0.53
CA SER A 108 0.94 5.84 0.86
C SER A 108 1.63 5.21 -0.36
N LEU A 109 0.86 4.87 -1.42
CA LEU A 109 1.39 4.33 -2.67
C LEU A 109 2.17 5.37 -3.48
N LEU A 110 1.77 6.64 -3.41
CA LEU A 110 2.55 7.74 -3.98
C LEU A 110 3.86 7.93 -3.19
N MET A 111 3.79 7.83 -1.86
CA MET A 111 4.97 7.99 -1.01
C MET A 111 6.05 6.94 -1.29
N ILE A 112 5.68 5.67 -1.45
CA ILE A 112 6.64 4.63 -1.84
C ILE A 112 7.20 4.88 -3.25
N SER A 113 6.38 5.30 -4.22
CA SER A 113 6.86 5.64 -5.56
C SER A 113 7.85 6.80 -5.56
N LEU A 114 7.62 7.83 -4.73
CA LEU A 114 8.55 8.95 -4.56
C LEU A 114 9.87 8.51 -3.93
N ASP A 115 9.84 7.68 -2.87
CA ASP A 115 11.06 7.11 -2.29
C ASP A 115 11.89 6.34 -3.33
N ARG A 116 11.23 5.51 -4.15
CA ARG A 116 11.91 4.78 -5.24
C ARG A 116 12.48 5.70 -6.30
N TYR A 117 11.74 6.74 -6.66
CA TYR A 117 12.17 7.72 -7.65
C TYR A 117 13.46 8.42 -7.22
N LEU A 118 13.49 8.93 -5.97
CA LEU A 118 14.65 9.59 -5.40
C LEU A 118 15.86 8.65 -5.32
N ALA A 119 15.63 7.41 -4.87
CA ALA A 119 16.70 6.44 -4.69
C ALA A 119 17.29 5.91 -6.01
N ILE A 120 16.48 5.76 -7.07
CA ILE A 120 16.92 5.15 -8.33
C ILE A 120 17.42 6.21 -9.32
N LEU A 121 16.67 7.30 -9.53
CA LEU A 121 17.05 8.31 -10.52
C LEU A 121 18.03 9.34 -9.96
N TRP A 122 17.89 9.72 -8.70
CA TRP A 122 18.73 10.76 -8.09
C TRP A 122 19.80 10.20 -7.15
N SER A 123 19.81 8.88 -6.93
CA SER A 123 20.71 8.24 -5.97
C SER A 123 20.66 8.87 -4.58
N LYS A 124 19.52 9.47 -4.20
CA LYS A 124 19.30 10.08 -2.89
C LYS A 124 18.55 9.12 -1.98
N HIS A 125 19.03 8.96 -0.77
CA HIS A 125 18.40 8.10 0.23
C HIS A 125 17.65 8.95 1.25
N LEU A 126 16.36 8.66 1.42
CA LEU A 126 15.60 9.21 2.52
C LEU A 126 16.07 8.58 3.82
N THR A 127 16.27 9.41 4.84
CA THR A 127 16.58 8.92 6.18
C THR A 127 15.35 8.21 6.75
N LYS A 128 15.54 7.35 7.76
CA LYS A 128 14.42 6.68 8.45
C LYS A 128 13.42 7.68 9.01
N THR A 129 13.91 8.77 9.60
CA THR A 129 13.10 9.86 10.15
C THR A 129 12.30 10.55 9.06
N SER A 130 12.92 10.88 7.92
CA SER A 130 12.22 11.46 6.77
C SER A 130 11.11 10.54 6.26
N LEU A 131 11.34 9.24 6.20
CA LEU A 131 10.32 8.27 5.81
C LEU A 131 9.13 8.27 6.78
N VAL A 132 9.38 8.28 8.09
CA VAL A 132 8.30 8.37 9.09
C VAL A 132 7.44 9.60 8.84
N PHE A 133 8.03 10.79 8.69
CA PHE A 133 7.27 12.01 8.41
C PHE A 133 6.48 11.93 7.09
N ILE A 134 7.10 11.40 6.03
CA ILE A 134 6.44 11.22 4.73
C ILE A 134 5.20 10.32 4.84
N PHE A 135 5.26 9.24 5.62
CA PHE A 135 4.10 8.35 5.82
C PHE A 135 3.07 8.90 6.83
N LEU A 136 3.41 9.90 7.64
CA LEU A 136 2.45 10.63 8.49
C LEU A 136 1.64 11.68 7.70
N LEU A 137 2.17 12.21 6.60
CA LEU A 137 1.48 13.22 5.76
C LEU A 137 0.12 12.73 5.25
N PRO A 138 -0.04 11.50 4.71
CA PRO A 138 -1.35 10.95 4.35
C PRO A 138 -2.37 10.97 5.49
N ALA A 139 -1.96 10.63 6.71
CA ALA A 139 -2.83 10.64 7.89
C ALA A 139 -3.21 12.06 8.29
N PHE A 140 -2.26 13.00 8.26
CA PHE A 140 -2.53 14.42 8.49
C PHE A 140 -3.51 14.99 7.44
N TYR A 141 -3.35 14.64 6.17
CA TYR A 141 -4.30 15.02 5.12
C TYR A 141 -5.69 14.44 5.38
N ALA A 142 -5.80 13.13 5.59
CA ALA A 142 -7.08 12.43 5.76
C ALA A 142 -7.84 12.89 7.01
N HIS A 143 -7.15 12.99 8.15
CA HIS A 143 -7.79 13.33 9.43
C HIS A 143 -7.78 14.81 9.76
N GLY A 144 -6.71 15.52 9.42
CA GLY A 144 -6.57 16.94 9.71
C GLY A 144 -7.27 17.83 8.68
N ILE A 145 -7.08 17.58 7.39
CA ILE A 145 -7.64 18.44 6.33
C ILE A 145 -9.03 17.95 5.93
N TYR A 146 -9.15 16.71 5.45
CA TYR A 146 -10.39 16.22 4.84
C TYR A 146 -11.54 16.14 5.85
N ASN A 147 -11.33 15.52 7.01
CA ASN A 147 -12.39 15.42 8.03
C ASN A 147 -12.79 16.79 8.58
N THR A 148 -11.84 17.70 8.82
CA THR A 148 -12.15 19.06 9.30
C THR A 148 -13.01 19.82 8.30
N LEU A 149 -12.65 19.81 7.02
CA LEU A 149 -13.43 20.47 5.96
C LEU A 149 -14.82 19.82 5.76
N THR A 150 -14.96 18.53 6.07
CA THR A 150 -16.25 17.84 6.03
C THR A 150 -17.13 18.20 7.25
N LEU A 151 -16.54 18.32 8.43
CA LEU A 151 -17.26 18.46 9.69
C LEU A 151 -17.60 19.92 10.05
N ILE A 152 -16.77 20.89 9.66
CA ILE A 152 -17.02 22.32 9.94
C ILE A 152 -18.40 22.81 9.43
N PRO A 153 -18.79 22.54 8.17
CA PRO A 153 -20.02 23.11 7.61
C PRO A 153 -21.29 22.45 8.15
N MET A 154 -21.17 21.26 8.77
CA MET A 154 -22.26 20.45 9.30
C MET A 154 -23.48 20.32 8.37
N GLN A 155 -23.26 20.31 7.04
CA GLN A 155 -24.35 20.20 6.08
C GLN A 155 -24.98 18.81 6.17
N LEU A 156 -26.29 18.76 6.28
CA LEU A 156 -27.03 17.49 6.27
C LEU A 156 -27.30 17.05 4.84
N GLY A 157 -27.15 15.75 4.61
CA GLY A 157 -27.47 15.06 3.37
C GLY A 157 -28.01 13.68 3.65
N THR A 158 -28.19 12.89 2.61
CA THR A 158 -28.59 11.49 2.73
C THR A 158 -27.45 10.57 2.30
N SER A 159 -27.39 9.39 2.91
CA SER A 159 -26.40 8.36 2.61
C SER A 159 -27.01 6.97 2.77
N ASP A 160 -26.32 6.01 2.18
CA ASP A 160 -26.61 4.58 2.25
C ASP A 160 -26.52 3.99 3.66
N MET A 161 -25.59 4.45 4.52
CA MET A 161 -25.36 3.82 5.83
C MET A 161 -26.26 4.34 6.96
N CYS A 162 -26.53 5.65 6.97
CA CYS A 162 -27.21 6.32 8.10
C CYS A 162 -28.57 6.91 7.71
N GLY A 163 -28.96 6.86 6.43
CA GLY A 163 -29.98 7.79 5.93
C GLY A 163 -29.46 9.22 6.07
N PRO A 164 -30.06 10.09 6.91
CA PRO A 164 -29.52 11.42 7.17
C PRO A 164 -28.11 11.40 7.76
N CYS A 165 -27.20 12.15 7.17
CA CYS A 165 -25.80 12.22 7.62
C CYS A 165 -25.16 13.58 7.34
N ILE A 166 -24.03 13.85 8.00
CA ILE A 166 -23.16 14.98 7.64
C ILE A 166 -22.52 14.70 6.28
N LYS A 167 -22.72 15.61 5.33
CA LYS A 167 -22.08 15.62 4.01
C LYS A 167 -21.09 16.78 3.89
N MET A 168 -20.05 16.53 3.11
CA MET A 168 -19.14 17.58 2.69
C MET A 168 -19.87 18.53 1.73
N PRO A 169 -19.65 19.86 1.80
CA PRO A 169 -20.17 20.78 0.81
C PRO A 169 -19.69 20.41 -0.58
N GLU A 170 -20.58 20.54 -1.56
CA GLU A 170 -20.33 20.11 -2.94
C GLU A 170 -19.12 20.81 -3.56
N ALA A 171 -18.97 22.12 -3.33
CA ALA A 171 -17.80 22.86 -3.80
C ALA A 171 -16.49 22.24 -3.28
N ILE A 172 -16.44 21.80 -2.02
CA ILE A 172 -15.25 21.17 -1.43
C ILE A 172 -15.05 19.75 -1.96
N SER A 173 -16.15 19.00 -2.17
CA SER A 173 -16.08 17.63 -2.68
C SER A 173 -15.45 17.55 -4.06
N TYR A 174 -15.77 18.49 -4.96
CA TYR A 174 -15.14 18.58 -6.28
C TYR A 174 -13.61 18.74 -6.23
N TYR A 175 -13.06 19.37 -5.19
CA TYR A 175 -11.61 19.53 -5.05
C TYR A 175 -10.94 18.36 -4.34
N LEU A 176 -11.57 17.78 -3.31
CA LEU A 176 -10.93 16.78 -2.46
C LEU A 176 -11.09 15.34 -2.96
N GLU A 177 -12.22 15.01 -3.57
CA GLU A 177 -12.50 13.63 -4.04
C GLU A 177 -11.58 13.16 -5.17
N PRO A 178 -11.13 14.02 -6.11
CA PRO A 178 -10.15 13.62 -7.13
C PRO A 178 -8.73 13.42 -6.61
N ILE A 179 -8.39 13.83 -5.37
CA ILE A 179 -7.00 13.77 -4.88
C ILE A 179 -6.47 12.32 -4.84
N PRO A 180 -7.15 11.33 -4.21
CA PRO A 180 -6.68 9.95 -4.22
C PRO A 180 -6.41 9.36 -5.62
N PRO A 181 -7.33 9.44 -6.61
CA PRO A 181 -7.03 8.92 -7.95
C PRO A 181 -5.91 9.71 -8.65
N ILE A 182 -5.81 11.03 -8.48
CA ILE A 182 -4.68 11.81 -9.01
C ILE A 182 -3.35 11.31 -8.42
N CYS A 183 -3.28 11.05 -7.11
CA CYS A 183 -2.10 10.51 -6.47
C CYS A 183 -1.74 9.10 -6.98
N LEU A 184 -2.72 8.24 -7.24
CA LEU A 184 -2.49 6.93 -7.87
C LEU A 184 -1.97 7.08 -9.30
N ALA A 185 -2.51 8.02 -10.09
CA ALA A 185 -2.05 8.28 -11.46
C ALA A 185 -0.59 8.75 -11.45
N LEU A 186 -0.26 9.68 -10.56
CA LEU A 186 1.11 10.16 -10.38
C LEU A 186 2.06 9.02 -9.96
N ALA A 187 1.64 8.15 -9.04
CA ALA A 187 2.43 6.98 -8.65
C ALA A 187 2.71 6.06 -9.85
N ILE A 188 1.70 5.78 -10.68
CA ILE A 188 1.85 4.98 -11.91
C ILE A 188 2.84 5.65 -12.88
N ILE A 189 2.68 6.95 -13.16
CA ILE A 189 3.56 7.70 -14.07
C ILE A 189 5.02 7.67 -13.57
N ILE A 190 5.23 7.88 -12.27
CA ILE A 190 6.54 7.80 -11.63
C ILE A 190 7.15 6.40 -11.82
N ASN A 191 6.38 5.33 -11.55
CA ASN A 191 6.84 3.96 -11.69
C ASN A 191 7.17 3.60 -13.15
N ILE A 192 6.38 4.06 -14.12
CA ILE A 192 6.66 3.90 -15.55
C ILE A 192 7.98 4.59 -15.91
N ARG A 193 8.19 5.82 -15.43
CA ARG A 193 9.43 6.57 -15.68
C ARG A 193 10.65 5.86 -15.08
N ILE A 194 10.54 5.31 -13.87
CA ILE A 194 11.60 4.51 -13.24
C ILE A 194 11.90 3.27 -14.09
N LEU A 195 10.87 2.51 -14.48
CA LEU A 195 11.04 1.31 -15.30
C LEU A 195 11.70 1.64 -16.65
N TRP A 196 11.24 2.69 -17.33
CA TRP A 196 11.84 3.15 -18.57
C TRP A 196 13.33 3.49 -18.42
N PHE A 197 13.70 4.19 -17.33
CA PHE A 197 15.10 4.44 -17.00
C PHE A 197 15.90 3.14 -16.82
N LEU A 198 15.38 2.17 -16.07
CA LEU A 198 16.05 0.88 -15.84
C LEU A 198 16.20 0.05 -17.13
N PHE A 199 15.22 0.11 -18.04
CA PHE A 199 15.33 -0.54 -19.36
C PHE A 199 16.37 0.14 -20.25
N ARG A 200 16.38 1.47 -20.30
CA ARG A 200 17.37 2.23 -21.08
C ARG A 200 18.78 2.03 -20.52
N TYR A 201 18.93 2.00 -19.20
CA TYR A 201 20.20 1.73 -18.52
C TYR A 201 20.75 0.35 -18.90
N ASP A 202 19.91 -0.70 -18.89
CA ASP A 202 20.30 -2.06 -19.31
C ASP A 202 20.77 -2.11 -20.77
N LYS A 203 20.04 -1.44 -21.67
CA LYS A 203 20.40 -1.37 -23.09
C LYS A 203 21.74 -0.65 -23.31
N ASN A 204 21.92 0.50 -22.67
CA ASN A 204 23.15 1.30 -22.80
C ASN A 204 24.37 0.61 -22.21
N ARG A 205 24.20 -0.11 -21.09
CA ARG A 205 25.26 -0.91 -20.48
C ARG A 205 25.82 -1.97 -21.43
N LYS A 206 24.96 -2.60 -22.25
CA LYS A 206 25.42 -3.59 -23.23
C LYS A 206 26.23 -2.96 -24.36
N SER A 207 25.95 -1.70 -24.68
CA SER A 207 26.58 -0.99 -25.80
C SER A 207 27.87 -0.28 -25.41
N LYS A 208 27.95 0.26 -24.19
CA LYS A 208 29.12 1.00 -23.72
C LYS A 208 29.83 0.13 -22.68
N ASN A 209 31.10 -0.18 -22.92
CA ASN A 209 31.97 -0.98 -22.04
C ASN A 209 32.33 -0.21 -20.74
N THR A 210 31.39 0.57 -20.20
CA THR A 210 31.54 1.43 -19.03
C THR A 210 31.36 0.58 -17.77
N ALA A 211 32.15 0.87 -16.74
CA ALA A 211 32.01 0.25 -15.43
C ALA A 211 30.56 0.35 -14.93
N ALA A 212 29.92 -0.79 -14.76
CA ALA A 212 28.51 -0.84 -14.40
C ALA A 212 28.32 -0.54 -12.91
N VAL A 213 27.47 0.44 -12.59
CA VAL A 213 27.09 0.78 -11.20
C VAL A 213 26.28 -0.36 -10.57
N TYR A 214 25.46 -1.03 -11.36
CA TYR A 214 24.60 -2.12 -10.92
C TYR A 214 24.99 -3.45 -11.58
N THR A 215 25.02 -4.52 -10.81
CA THR A 215 25.14 -5.88 -11.36
C THR A 215 23.87 -6.23 -12.16
N LYS A 216 23.97 -7.21 -13.09
CA LYS A 216 22.82 -7.63 -13.90
C LYS A 216 21.67 -8.15 -13.03
N LYS A 217 22.02 -8.85 -11.95
CA LYS A 217 21.09 -9.41 -10.97
C LYS A 217 20.37 -8.32 -10.18
N GLU A 218 21.10 -7.32 -9.67
CA GLU A 218 20.48 -6.18 -8.97
C GLU A 218 19.55 -5.39 -9.88
N LEU A 219 19.93 -5.19 -11.14
CA LEU A 219 19.09 -4.49 -12.11
C LEU A 219 17.78 -5.25 -12.38
N GLN A 220 17.84 -6.57 -12.51
CA GLN A 220 16.66 -7.41 -12.66
C GLN A 220 15.79 -7.41 -11.40
N ASP A 221 16.40 -7.53 -10.21
CA ASP A 221 15.70 -7.47 -8.94
C ASP A 221 14.99 -6.10 -8.76
N MET A 222 15.62 -5.00 -9.17
CA MET A 222 15.01 -3.66 -9.18
C MET A 222 13.85 -3.55 -10.17
N LYS A 223 14.00 -4.04 -11.40
CA LYS A 223 12.91 -4.05 -12.39
C LYS A 223 11.70 -4.82 -11.88
N GLN A 224 11.91 -6.02 -11.30
CA GLN A 224 10.83 -6.83 -10.73
C GLN A 224 10.13 -6.11 -9.57
N ALA A 225 10.90 -5.52 -8.65
CA ALA A 225 10.33 -4.75 -7.55
C ALA A 225 9.49 -3.57 -8.06
N MET A 226 9.95 -2.87 -9.11
CA MET A 226 9.21 -1.73 -9.67
C MET A 226 7.94 -2.13 -10.42
N ILE A 227 7.93 -3.28 -11.08
CA ILE A 227 6.68 -3.86 -11.63
C ILE A 227 5.69 -4.13 -10.49
N GLY A 228 6.16 -4.67 -9.37
CA GLY A 228 5.33 -4.86 -8.18
C GLY A 228 4.70 -3.56 -7.66
N VAL A 229 5.52 -2.50 -7.48
CA VAL A 229 5.01 -1.19 -7.02
C VAL A 229 4.05 -0.57 -8.04
N MET A 230 4.29 -0.75 -9.34
CA MET A 230 3.37 -0.31 -10.38
C MET A 230 2.02 -1.05 -10.28
N LEU A 231 2.04 -2.37 -10.10
CA LEU A 231 0.82 -3.17 -9.90
C LEU A 231 0.05 -2.73 -8.65
N GLN A 232 0.77 -2.43 -7.55
CA GLN A 232 0.17 -1.91 -6.32
C GLN A 232 -0.52 -0.57 -6.49
N ALA A 233 -0.16 0.23 -7.50
CA ALA A 233 -0.86 1.47 -7.84
C ALA A 233 -1.97 1.26 -8.87
N CYS A 234 -1.76 0.37 -9.86
CA CYS A 234 -2.76 0.07 -10.89
C CYS A 234 -4.01 -0.63 -10.35
N ILE A 235 -3.84 -1.60 -9.44
CA ILE A 235 -4.97 -2.35 -8.84
C ILE A 235 -5.95 -1.41 -8.12
N PRO A 236 -5.53 -0.58 -7.15
CA PRO A 236 -6.45 0.36 -6.52
C PRO A 236 -6.95 1.44 -7.47
N MET A 237 -6.19 1.84 -8.49
CA MET A 237 -6.72 2.74 -9.52
C MET A 237 -7.93 2.10 -10.22
N LEU A 238 -7.80 0.84 -10.65
CA LEU A 238 -8.87 0.11 -11.32
C LEU A 238 -10.13 -0.03 -10.45
N PHE A 239 -9.96 -0.22 -9.14
CA PHE A 239 -11.09 -0.43 -8.22
C PHE A 239 -11.66 0.85 -7.61
N ASN A 240 -10.86 1.91 -7.47
CA ASN A 240 -11.30 3.19 -6.92
C ASN A 240 -11.88 4.12 -8.01
N MET A 241 -11.37 4.08 -9.24
CA MET A 241 -11.91 4.94 -10.32
C MET A 241 -13.42 4.79 -10.53
N PRO A 242 -14.01 3.57 -10.57
CA PRO A 242 -15.46 3.43 -10.66
C PRO A 242 -16.21 4.08 -9.50
N GLN A 243 -15.64 4.07 -8.29
CA GLN A 243 -16.24 4.71 -7.12
C GLN A 243 -16.27 6.23 -7.27
N VAL A 244 -15.16 6.83 -7.70
CA VAL A 244 -15.06 8.28 -7.94
C VAL A 244 -15.96 8.71 -9.10
N ILE A 245 -16.02 7.92 -10.18
CA ILE A 245 -16.91 8.20 -11.31
C ILE A 245 -18.37 8.16 -10.87
N ASN A 246 -18.79 7.12 -10.13
CA ASN A 246 -20.18 7.04 -9.65
C ASN A 246 -20.53 8.21 -8.71
N LEU A 247 -19.59 8.65 -7.89
CA LEU A 247 -19.79 9.81 -7.00
C LEU A 247 -19.90 11.12 -7.80
N ALA A 248 -19.05 11.32 -8.80
CA ALA A 248 -19.14 12.46 -9.71
C ALA A 248 -20.46 12.47 -10.49
N MET A 249 -20.89 11.31 -11.01
CA MET A 249 -22.17 11.16 -11.70
C MET A 249 -23.35 11.49 -10.77
N TYR A 250 -23.30 11.01 -9.52
CA TYR A 250 -24.31 11.31 -8.50
C TYR A 250 -24.42 12.81 -8.18
N ASN A 251 -23.28 13.51 -8.15
CA ASN A 251 -23.25 14.96 -7.91
C ASN A 251 -23.82 15.77 -9.10
N VAL A 252 -23.64 15.29 -10.34
CA VAL A 252 -24.21 15.93 -11.53
C VAL A 252 -25.72 15.68 -11.62
N GLU A 253 -26.14 14.41 -11.55
CA GLU A 253 -27.53 14.04 -11.66
C GLU A 253 -27.82 12.75 -10.88
N ALA A 254 -28.71 12.85 -9.89
CA ALA A 254 -29.03 11.73 -9.00
C ALA A 254 -29.60 10.50 -9.74
N GLN A 255 -30.16 10.67 -10.95
CA GLN A 255 -30.69 9.58 -11.78
C GLN A 255 -29.60 8.73 -12.41
N LEU A 256 -28.37 9.24 -12.55
CA LEU A 256 -27.23 8.52 -13.10
C LEU A 256 -26.58 7.56 -12.10
N ARG A 257 -27.21 7.36 -10.93
CA ARG A 257 -26.69 6.49 -9.87
C ARG A 257 -26.59 5.05 -10.37
N MET A 258 -25.43 4.44 -10.16
CA MET A 258 -25.26 3.01 -10.41
C MET A 258 -26.26 2.18 -9.59
N SER A 259 -26.64 1.01 -10.14
CA SER A 259 -27.47 0.07 -9.40
C SER A 259 -26.80 -0.31 -8.07
N LYS A 260 -27.61 -0.57 -7.04
CA LYS A 260 -27.11 -0.88 -5.70
C LYS A 260 -26.15 -2.07 -5.70
N ASP A 261 -26.44 -3.09 -6.49
CA ASP A 261 -25.57 -4.28 -6.60
C ASP A 261 -24.24 -3.96 -7.28
N ALA A 262 -24.24 -3.13 -8.33
CA ALA A 262 -23.00 -2.71 -8.98
C ALA A 262 -22.15 -1.84 -8.04
N TRP A 263 -22.78 -0.95 -7.27
CA TRP A 263 -22.11 -0.19 -6.22
C TRP A 263 -21.49 -1.09 -5.14
N ARG A 264 -22.24 -2.09 -4.67
CA ARG A 264 -21.76 -3.07 -3.69
C ARG A 264 -20.50 -3.76 -4.16
N VAL A 265 -20.50 -4.26 -5.41
CA VAL A 265 -19.34 -4.93 -6.01
C VAL A 265 -18.14 -3.99 -6.07
N ILE A 266 -18.30 -2.77 -6.60
CA ILE A 266 -17.22 -1.77 -6.70
C ILE A 266 -16.63 -1.46 -5.33
N ASN A 267 -17.48 -1.20 -4.33
CA ASN A 267 -17.03 -0.83 -3.01
C ASN A 267 -16.24 -1.95 -2.33
N GLY A 268 -16.72 -3.19 -2.42
CA GLY A 268 -15.98 -4.34 -1.89
C GLY A 268 -14.65 -4.61 -2.61
N LEU A 269 -14.60 -4.43 -3.93
CA LEU A 269 -13.36 -4.54 -4.70
C LEU A 269 -12.34 -3.48 -4.26
N ASN A 270 -12.79 -2.25 -3.97
CA ASN A 270 -11.92 -1.20 -3.45
C ASN A 270 -11.25 -1.63 -2.12
N TYR A 271 -11.98 -2.26 -1.20
CA TYR A 271 -11.39 -2.79 0.04
C TYR A 271 -10.47 -3.99 -0.18
N PHE A 272 -10.74 -4.82 -1.20
CA PHE A 272 -9.90 -5.96 -1.54
C PHE A 272 -8.47 -5.55 -1.95
N THR A 273 -8.26 -4.29 -2.35
CA THR A 273 -6.91 -3.73 -2.61
C THR A 273 -6.00 -3.81 -1.38
N LEU A 274 -6.55 -3.70 -0.16
CA LEU A 274 -5.82 -3.79 1.10
C LEU A 274 -5.21 -5.18 1.33
N PHE A 275 -5.82 -6.22 0.76
CA PHE A 275 -5.28 -7.58 0.73
C PHE A 275 -4.28 -7.79 -0.42
N LEU A 276 -4.60 -7.32 -1.62
CA LEU A 276 -3.77 -7.56 -2.80
C LEU A 276 -2.41 -6.89 -2.71
N ASN A 277 -2.33 -5.69 -2.14
CA ASN A 277 -1.08 -4.94 -2.04
C ASN A 277 0.05 -5.68 -1.29
N PRO A 278 -0.12 -6.18 -0.05
CA PRO A 278 0.94 -6.94 0.62
C PRO A 278 1.24 -8.27 -0.08
N CYS A 279 0.25 -8.90 -0.75
CA CYS A 279 0.48 -10.07 -1.59
C CYS A 279 1.43 -9.75 -2.75
N VAL A 280 1.21 -8.63 -3.45
CA VAL A 280 2.12 -8.15 -4.51
C VAL A 280 3.52 -7.86 -3.94
N THR A 281 3.62 -7.28 -2.73
CA THR A 281 4.93 -7.11 -2.05
C THR A 281 5.65 -8.44 -1.88
N LEU A 282 4.98 -9.47 -1.36
CA LEU A 282 5.59 -10.79 -1.13
C LEU A 282 6.04 -11.46 -2.43
N LEU A 283 5.28 -11.29 -3.53
CA LEU A 283 5.58 -11.92 -4.81
C LEU A 283 6.76 -11.23 -5.52
N PHE A 284 6.77 -9.90 -5.55
CA PHE A 284 7.70 -9.11 -6.37
C PHE A 284 8.92 -8.59 -5.61
N VAL A 285 8.87 -8.45 -4.28
CA VAL A 285 9.99 -7.95 -3.49
C VAL A 285 10.76 -9.12 -2.88
N LYS A 286 11.79 -9.56 -3.61
CA LYS A 286 12.65 -10.69 -3.26
C LYS A 286 13.16 -10.70 -1.81
N GLN A 287 13.56 -9.55 -1.27
CA GLN A 287 14.07 -9.45 0.11
C GLN A 287 13.01 -9.83 1.15
N PHE A 288 11.76 -9.38 0.94
CA PHE A 288 10.64 -9.77 1.79
C PHE A 288 10.25 -11.21 1.57
N ARG A 289 10.28 -11.72 0.32
CA ARG A 289 10.03 -13.14 0.04
C ARG A 289 11.01 -14.07 0.75
N ILE A 290 12.31 -13.78 0.68
CA ILE A 290 13.35 -14.56 1.34
C ILE A 290 13.17 -14.52 2.85
N ALA A 291 12.96 -13.32 3.41
CA ALA A 291 12.74 -13.18 4.86
C ALA A 291 11.45 -13.86 5.33
N ALA A 292 10.37 -13.83 4.54
CA ALA A 292 9.14 -14.54 4.83
C ALA A 292 9.33 -16.06 4.83
N LEU A 293 10.03 -16.61 3.82
CA LEU A 293 10.34 -18.04 3.78
C LEU A 293 11.24 -18.48 4.95
N SER A 294 12.18 -17.61 5.35
CA SER A 294 12.99 -17.80 6.55
C SER A 294 12.16 -17.79 7.82
N PHE A 295 11.21 -16.87 7.92
CA PHE A 295 10.37 -16.72 9.09
C PHE A 295 9.43 -17.91 9.29
N ILE A 296 8.94 -18.51 8.19
CA ILE A 296 8.08 -19.71 8.20
C ILE A 296 8.88 -20.99 8.50
N GLY A 297 10.21 -20.91 8.68
CA GLY A 297 11.03 -22.07 9.05
C GLY A 297 11.45 -22.95 7.87
N LYS A 298 11.29 -22.52 6.62
CA LYS A 298 11.85 -23.24 5.45
C LYS A 298 13.36 -23.04 5.27
N HIS A 299 14.09 -22.83 6.36
CA HIS A 299 15.47 -22.36 6.37
C HIS A 299 16.52 -23.45 6.62
N GLU A 300 16.28 -24.68 6.15
CA GLU A 300 17.36 -25.66 5.98
C GLU A 300 18.00 -25.64 4.59
N VAL A 301 17.39 -25.00 3.58
CA VAL A 301 17.87 -25.13 2.19
C VAL A 301 18.95 -24.09 1.80
N SER A 302 19.03 -22.95 2.49
CA SER A 302 20.02 -21.90 2.15
C SER A 302 21.38 -22.12 2.82
N SER A 303 21.41 -22.77 3.99
CA SER A 303 22.67 -23.11 4.66
C SER A 303 23.44 -24.18 3.88
N THR A 304 22.78 -25.09 3.16
CA THR A 304 23.46 -26.13 2.37
C THR A 304 24.16 -25.59 1.13
N VAL A 305 23.59 -24.57 0.47
CA VAL A 305 24.20 -23.96 -0.71
C VAL A 305 25.30 -22.97 -0.31
N GLU A 306 25.12 -22.18 0.74
CA GLU A 306 26.20 -21.32 1.25
C GLU A 306 27.31 -22.14 1.93
N ALA A 307 26.99 -23.25 2.60
CA ALA A 307 27.98 -24.18 3.12
C ALA A 307 28.71 -24.91 1.99
N SER A 308 28.01 -25.36 0.93
CA SER A 308 28.66 -26.02 -0.20
C SER A 308 29.54 -25.04 -0.99
N VAL A 309 29.11 -23.80 -1.22
CA VAL A 309 29.93 -22.75 -1.85
C VAL A 309 31.10 -22.33 -0.96
N ARG A 310 30.93 -22.20 0.37
CA ARG A 310 32.05 -21.95 1.29
C ARG A 310 33.01 -23.12 1.38
N SER A 311 32.52 -24.36 1.32
CA SER A 311 33.36 -25.57 1.29
C SER A 311 34.15 -25.65 -0.02
N ALA A 312 33.51 -25.35 -1.16
CA ALA A 312 34.16 -25.32 -2.46
C ALA A 312 35.21 -24.20 -2.55
N ALA A 313 34.90 -23.01 -2.03
CA ALA A 313 35.84 -21.89 -1.95
C ALA A 313 37.03 -22.18 -1.03
N LYS A 314 36.81 -22.82 0.13
CA LYS A 314 37.91 -23.28 1.00
C LYS A 314 38.77 -24.34 0.32
N SER A 315 38.18 -25.31 -0.39
CA SER A 315 38.95 -26.32 -1.13
C SER A 315 39.82 -25.70 -2.23
N LYS A 316 39.32 -24.68 -2.92
CA LYS A 316 40.04 -24.00 -4.01
C LYS A 316 41.19 -23.14 -3.50
N ILE A 317 41.05 -22.54 -2.31
CA ILE A 317 42.14 -21.79 -1.65
C ILE A 317 43.21 -22.77 -1.13
N GLN A 318 42.82 -23.93 -0.60
CA GLN A 318 43.78 -24.98 -0.23
C GLN A 318 44.53 -25.56 -1.43
N SER A 319 43.88 -25.78 -2.57
CA SER A 319 44.57 -26.30 -3.77
C SER A 319 45.56 -25.30 -4.39
N VAL A 320 45.36 -23.99 -4.21
CA VAL A 320 46.28 -22.95 -4.72
C VAL A 320 47.49 -22.77 -3.78
N MET A 321 47.30 -22.92 -2.47
CA MET A 321 48.41 -22.84 -1.51
C MET A 321 49.39 -24.02 -1.60
N VAL A 322 48.95 -25.20 -2.02
CA VAL A 322 49.83 -26.39 -2.17
C VAL A 322 50.75 -26.29 -3.40
N PHE A 323 50.44 -25.43 -4.38
CA PHE A 323 51.21 -25.32 -5.62
C PHE A 323 52.32 -24.24 -5.61
N SER A 324 52.48 -23.47 -4.52
CA SER A 324 53.45 -22.36 -4.44
C SER A 324 54.68 -22.62 -3.56
N THR A 325 54.92 -23.87 -3.12
CA THR A 325 56.03 -24.20 -2.21
C THR A 325 57.25 -24.88 -2.86
N THR A 326 57.34 -24.96 -4.20
CA THR A 326 58.37 -25.83 -4.84
C THR A 326 59.38 -25.14 -5.76
N THR A 327 59.53 -23.81 -5.74
CA THR A 327 60.52 -23.14 -6.62
C THR A 327 61.15 -21.92 -5.97
N THR A 328 62.14 -22.14 -5.09
CA THR A 328 63.18 -21.12 -4.80
C THR A 328 64.40 -21.77 -4.14
N SER A 329 65.20 -22.48 -4.94
CA SER A 329 66.62 -22.70 -4.60
C SER A 329 67.44 -22.80 -5.88
N ALA A 330 68.06 -21.68 -6.28
CA ALA A 330 69.36 -21.64 -6.98
C ALA A 330 69.57 -20.24 -7.57
N THR A 331 70.26 -19.36 -6.84
CA THR A 331 71.19 -18.37 -7.41
C THR A 331 71.88 -17.57 -6.30
N SER A 332 73.15 -17.90 -6.00
CA SER A 332 74.20 -16.89 -5.81
C SER A 332 75.58 -17.57 -5.72
N ARG A 333 76.27 -17.67 -6.85
CA ARG A 333 77.72 -17.56 -6.92
C ARG A 333 78.00 -16.36 -7.79
N PHE A 334 78.50 -15.29 -7.19
CA PHE A 334 79.50 -14.37 -7.74
C PHE A 334 80.12 -13.61 -6.57
#